data_AF-A0A525KM69-F1
#
_entry.id   AF-A0A525KM69-F1
#
_cell.length_a   1.000
_cell.length_b   1.000
_cell.length_c   1.000
_cell.angle_alpha   90.00
_cell.angle_beta   90.00
_cell.angle_gamma   90.00
#
_symmetry.space_group_name_H-M   'P 1'
#
loop_
_entity.id
_entity.type
_entity.pdbx_description
1 polymer ?
#
loop_
_entity_poly.entity_id
_entity_poly.type
_entity_poly.pdbx_seq_one_letter_code
_entity_poly.pdbx_strand_id
1 'polypeptide(L)'
;MRKWIRVAALGALAGTLQACGGGADSDPVGAAQGLLTAVQAGDAKAFEAVLDRPAIRADLRRQMTGLALASGLDVGGPSDFALDRMIVPQAFKLVEADGGAALPGPPSKAQVAALVKHTGGGRACLHDLSPGQRCLLTFAHEKPGWRLVGMPAANLTVVLPAEAKAKR
;
A
#
# COMPACT_ATOMS: atom_id res chain seq x y z
N MET A 1 40.70 56.92 -4.34
CA MET A 1 41.31 55.61 -4.66
C MET A 1 40.45 54.55 -3.96
N ARG A 2 39.42 53.92 -4.55
CA ARG A 2 39.33 52.91 -5.63
C ARG A 2 40.16 51.64 -5.38
N LYS A 3 39.51 50.60 -4.82
CA LYS A 3 39.53 49.14 -5.14
C LYS A 3 38.94 48.38 -3.93
N TRP A 4 37.72 47.82 -3.98
CA TRP A 4 37.34 46.52 -4.60
C TRP A 4 38.17 45.39 -4.01
N ILE A 5 37.62 44.41 -3.28
CA ILE A 5 36.98 43.19 -3.79
C ILE A 5 36.22 42.52 -2.63
N ARG A 6 34.88 42.53 -2.65
CA ARG A 6 33.98 41.36 -2.76
C ARG A 6 34.48 40.07 -2.09
N VAL A 7 34.19 39.90 -0.79
CA VAL A 7 34.20 38.58 -0.15
C VAL A 7 32.85 37.91 -0.40
N ALA A 8 32.96 36.70 -0.92
CA ALA A 8 31.92 35.88 -1.52
C ALA A 8 30.74 35.61 -0.59
N ALA A 9 29.54 35.84 -1.12
CA ALA A 9 28.32 35.22 -0.66
C ALA A 9 28.41 33.70 -0.93
N LEU A 10 28.88 32.94 0.06
CA LEU A 10 28.66 31.50 0.11
C LEU A 10 27.21 31.29 0.54
N GLY A 11 26.37 31.04 -0.46
CA GLY A 11 24.98 30.68 -0.29
C GLY A 11 24.84 29.40 0.54
N ALA A 12 24.30 29.55 1.74
CA ALA A 12 23.72 28.45 2.47
C ALA A 12 22.29 28.22 1.94
N LEU A 13 22.18 27.48 0.82
CA LEU A 13 20.92 26.80 0.48
C LEU A 13 20.73 25.65 1.48
N ALA A 14 20.20 25.97 2.66
CA ALA A 14 19.65 24.99 3.59
C ALA A 14 18.27 24.56 3.09
N GLY A 15 18.26 23.77 2.02
CA GLY A 15 17.06 23.22 1.39
C GLY A 15 17.21 21.72 1.17
N THR A 16 17.48 20.96 2.23
CA THR A 16 17.55 19.50 2.15
C THR A 16 16.34 18.88 2.83
N LEU A 17 15.29 18.65 2.04
CA LEU A 17 14.44 17.46 2.01
C LEU A 17 14.21 16.75 3.37
N GLN A 18 13.44 17.37 4.26
CA GLN A 18 12.81 16.64 5.37
C GLN A 18 11.54 15.97 4.88
N ALA A 19 11.68 14.87 4.14
CA ALA A 19 10.60 13.91 3.91
C ALA A 19 11.16 12.53 3.55
N CYS A 20 12.19 12.06 4.26
CA CYS A 20 12.52 10.64 4.31
C CYS A 20 11.91 10.07 5.60
N GLY A 21 10.59 10.14 5.68
CA GLY A 21 9.80 9.67 6.82
C GLY A 21 8.81 8.62 6.36
N GLY A 22 9.29 7.53 5.76
CA GLY A 22 8.51 6.31 5.54
C GLY A 22 8.26 5.58 6.87
N GLY A 23 7.71 6.30 7.85
CA GLY A 23 7.22 5.73 9.10
C GLY A 23 5.86 5.11 8.85
N ALA A 24 5.59 3.96 9.47
CA ALA A 24 4.26 3.36 9.44
C ALA A 24 3.24 4.40 9.94
N ASP A 25 2.20 4.66 9.14
CA ASP A 25 1.14 5.59 9.52
C ASP A 25 0.47 5.17 10.83
N SER A 26 0.08 6.17 11.63
CA SER A 26 -0.61 5.96 12.92
C SER A 26 -2.08 5.54 12.76
N ASP A 27 -2.61 5.57 11.54
CA ASP A 27 -4.00 5.27 11.20
C ASP A 27 -4.06 4.35 9.96
N PRO A 28 -5.00 3.39 9.90
CA PRO A 28 -5.05 2.42 8.81
C PRO A 28 -5.40 3.04 7.46
N VAL A 29 -6.12 4.17 7.42
CA VAL A 29 -6.40 4.86 6.15
C VAL A 29 -5.10 5.45 5.59
N GLY A 30 -4.26 6.02 6.45
CA GLY A 30 -2.92 6.49 6.08
C GLY A 30 -2.08 5.36 5.49
N ALA A 31 -1.95 4.25 6.23
CA ALA A 31 -1.15 3.11 5.79
C ALA A 31 -1.65 2.51 4.46
N ALA A 32 -2.97 2.41 4.29
CA ALA A 32 -3.56 1.97 3.04
C ALA A 32 -3.32 2.96 1.90
N GLN A 33 -3.46 4.27 2.13
CA GLN A 33 -3.20 5.28 1.10
C GLN A 33 -1.72 5.35 0.72
N GLY A 34 -0.81 5.24 1.68
CA GLY A 34 0.63 5.14 1.46
C GLY A 34 0.99 3.91 0.62
N LEU A 35 0.43 2.74 0.96
CA LEU A 35 0.59 1.51 0.17
C LEU A 35 0.14 1.70 -1.28
N LEU A 36 -1.09 2.19 -1.50
CA LEU A 36 -1.63 2.34 -2.85
C LEU A 36 -0.90 3.43 -3.65
N THR A 37 -0.39 4.45 -2.97
CA THR A 37 0.46 5.48 -3.58
C THR A 37 1.79 4.89 -4.02
N ALA A 38 2.43 4.06 -3.19
CA ALA A 38 3.66 3.35 -3.53
C ALA A 38 3.43 2.38 -4.71
N VAL A 39 2.28 1.70 -4.75
CA VAL A 39 1.85 0.87 -5.88
C VAL A 39 1.75 1.71 -7.16
N GLN A 40 1.03 2.82 -7.12
CA GLN A 40 0.85 3.71 -8.28
C GLN A 40 2.19 4.25 -8.80
N ALA A 41 3.10 4.58 -7.90
CA ALA A 41 4.43 5.10 -8.23
C ALA A 41 5.45 4.02 -8.63
N GLY A 42 5.14 2.73 -8.43
CA GLY A 42 6.11 1.65 -8.56
C GLY A 42 7.26 1.72 -7.55
N ASP A 43 7.07 2.41 -6.42
CA ASP A 43 8.11 2.60 -5.40
C ASP A 43 8.20 1.37 -4.49
N ALA A 44 9.11 0.46 -4.83
CA ALA A 44 9.36 -0.75 -4.07
C ALA A 44 9.80 -0.48 -2.62
N LYS A 45 10.53 0.61 -2.36
CA LYS A 45 11.03 0.93 -1.02
C LYS A 45 9.89 1.41 -0.12
N ALA A 46 9.07 2.34 -0.63
CA ALA A 46 7.90 2.81 0.10
C ALA A 46 6.86 1.69 0.29
N PHE A 47 6.72 0.82 -0.72
CA PHE A 47 5.85 -0.35 -0.64
C PHE A 47 6.29 -1.29 0.49
N GLU A 48 7.55 -1.72 0.53
CA GLU A 48 8.05 -2.63 1.58
C GLU A 48 8.00 -2.00 2.99
N ALA A 49 8.10 -0.66 3.11
CA ALA A 49 8.04 0.03 4.39
C ALA A 49 6.71 -0.18 5.14
N VAL A 50 5.61 -0.40 4.42
CA VAL A 50 4.26 -0.60 4.98
C VAL A 50 3.86 -2.08 5.11
N LEU A 51 4.71 -3.04 4.74
CA LEU A 51 4.39 -4.47 4.77
C LEU A 51 4.92 -5.17 6.02
N ASP A 52 4.10 -5.98 6.69
CA ASP A 52 4.62 -7.08 7.48
C ASP A 52 4.84 -8.29 6.56
N ARG A 53 6.07 -8.39 6.06
CA ARG A 53 6.47 -9.42 5.10
C ARG A 53 6.34 -10.85 5.65
N PRO A 54 6.79 -11.16 6.88
CA PRO A 54 6.47 -12.42 7.53
C PRO A 54 4.98 -12.75 7.58
N ALA A 55 4.13 -11.80 7.99
CA ALA A 55 2.69 -12.04 8.10
C ALA A 55 2.03 -12.29 6.74
N ILE A 56 2.35 -11.47 5.74
CA ILE A 56 1.83 -11.63 4.37
C ILE A 56 2.26 -12.98 3.79
N ARG A 57 3.52 -13.38 3.98
CA ARG A 57 4.00 -14.68 3.49
C ARG A 57 3.25 -15.84 4.15
N ALA A 58 3.03 -15.77 5.46
CA ALA A 58 2.26 -16.77 6.18
C ALA A 58 0.80 -16.82 5.68
N ASP A 59 0.20 -15.67 5.37
CA ASP A 59 -1.14 -15.58 4.83
C ASP A 59 -1.27 -16.17 3.43
N LEU A 60 -0.38 -15.78 2.51
CA LEU A 60 -0.34 -16.32 1.15
C LEU A 60 -0.10 -17.83 1.15
N ARG A 61 0.79 -18.34 2.02
CA ARG A 61 1.01 -19.78 2.19
C ARG A 61 -0.28 -20.49 2.57
N ARG A 62 -1.03 -19.99 3.56
CA ARG A 62 -2.31 -20.58 3.96
C ARG A 62 -3.31 -20.61 2.81
N GLN A 63 -3.45 -19.50 2.07
CA GLN A 63 -4.35 -19.43 0.93
C GLN A 63 -3.98 -20.44 -0.16
N MET A 64 -2.70 -20.50 -0.56
CA MET A 64 -2.23 -21.40 -1.61
C MET A 64 -2.33 -22.87 -1.21
N THR A 65 -2.00 -23.23 0.04
CA THR A 65 -2.22 -24.58 0.55
C THR A 65 -3.70 -24.94 0.57
N GLY A 66 -4.57 -24.02 0.98
CA GLY A 66 -6.02 -24.22 0.93
C GLY A 66 -6.54 -24.48 -0.48
N LEU A 67 -6.05 -23.74 -1.47
CA LEU A 67 -6.38 -23.94 -2.88
C LEU A 67 -5.88 -25.30 -3.42
N ALA A 68 -4.65 -25.70 -3.07
CA ALA A 68 -4.07 -26.97 -3.48
C ALA A 68 -4.89 -28.15 -2.93
N LEU A 69 -5.21 -28.11 -1.62
CA LEU A 69 -6.04 -29.12 -0.97
C LEU A 69 -7.44 -29.19 -1.57
N ALA A 70 -8.08 -28.04 -1.83
CA ALA A 70 -9.38 -28.00 -2.49
C ALA A 70 -9.35 -28.58 -3.92
N SER A 71 -8.17 -28.58 -4.56
CA SER A 71 -7.94 -29.15 -5.89
C SER A 71 -7.45 -30.60 -5.85
N GLY A 72 -7.37 -31.23 -4.68
CA GLY A 72 -6.90 -32.61 -4.51
C GLY A 72 -5.39 -32.80 -4.71
N LEU A 73 -4.61 -31.72 -4.69
CA LEU A 73 -3.15 -31.72 -4.86
C LEU A 73 -2.47 -31.49 -3.51
N ASP A 74 -1.74 -32.49 -3.02
CA ASP A 74 -0.84 -32.34 -1.88
C ASP A 74 0.60 -32.17 -2.39
N VAL A 75 1.00 -30.92 -2.60
CA VAL A 75 2.28 -30.55 -3.22
C VAL A 75 3.11 -29.66 -2.29
N GLY A 76 3.29 -30.04 -1.03
CA GLY A 76 4.33 -29.48 -0.14
C GLY A 76 4.31 -27.97 0.15
N GLY A 77 3.30 -27.23 -0.33
CA GLY A 77 3.17 -25.78 -0.22
C GLY A 77 4.16 -24.98 -1.09
N PRO A 78 3.85 -23.70 -1.39
CA PRO A 78 4.73 -22.84 -2.17
C PRO A 78 6.01 -22.48 -1.40
N SER A 79 7.12 -22.38 -2.13
CA SER A 79 8.40 -21.91 -1.59
C SER A 79 8.32 -20.41 -1.23
N ASP A 80 9.14 -19.98 -0.26
CA ASP A 80 9.24 -18.57 0.13
C ASP A 80 9.60 -17.67 -1.06
N PHE A 81 10.47 -18.15 -1.95
CA PHE A 81 10.84 -17.42 -3.17
C PHE A 81 9.66 -17.20 -4.12
N ALA A 82 8.78 -18.19 -4.28
CA ALA A 82 7.59 -18.07 -5.10
C ALA A 82 6.60 -17.07 -4.48
N LEU A 83 6.39 -17.14 -3.17
CA LEU A 83 5.53 -16.20 -2.43
C LEU A 83 6.04 -14.76 -2.54
N ASP A 84 7.35 -14.56 -2.43
CA ASP A 84 7.96 -13.24 -2.50
C ASP A 84 7.77 -12.56 -3.86
N ARG A 85 7.54 -13.31 -4.94
CA ARG A 85 7.21 -12.75 -6.27
C ARG A 85 5.78 -12.26 -6.38
N MET A 86 4.91 -12.69 -5.46
CA MET A 86 3.53 -12.23 -5.36
C MET A 86 3.42 -10.94 -4.53
N ILE A 87 4.42 -10.66 -3.69
CA ILE A 87 4.49 -9.50 -2.81
C ILE A 87 5.32 -8.41 -3.51
N VAL A 88 4.79 -7.85 -4.59
CA VAL A 88 5.43 -6.77 -5.35
C VAL A 88 4.41 -5.70 -5.73
N PRO A 89 4.80 -4.42 -5.91
CA PRO A 89 3.88 -3.36 -6.31
C PRO A 89 3.10 -3.69 -7.58
N GLN A 90 3.74 -4.36 -8.55
CA GLN A 90 3.17 -4.71 -9.85
C GLN A 90 2.08 -5.80 -9.77
N ALA A 91 1.93 -6.47 -8.63
CA ALA A 91 0.86 -7.43 -8.41
C ALA A 91 -0.51 -6.75 -8.21
N PHE A 92 -0.52 -5.43 -7.98
CA PHE A 92 -1.72 -4.64 -7.72
C PHE A 92 -2.16 -3.95 -9.00
N LYS A 93 -3.48 -3.96 -9.24
CA LYS A 93 -4.13 -3.16 -10.28
C LYS A 93 -5.03 -2.13 -9.63
N LEU A 94 -4.76 -0.86 -9.84
CA LEU A 94 -5.58 0.25 -9.33
C LEU A 94 -6.46 0.78 -10.45
N VAL A 95 -7.77 0.74 -10.26
CA VAL A 95 -8.74 1.15 -11.29
C VAL A 95 -9.84 2.03 -10.73
N GLU A 96 -10.43 2.86 -11.58
CA GLU A 96 -11.59 3.69 -11.24
C GLU A 96 -12.90 2.89 -11.30
N ALA A 97 -13.82 3.18 -10.38
CA ALA A 97 -15.12 2.50 -10.29
C ALA A 97 -16.01 2.70 -11.52
N ASP A 98 -16.00 3.90 -12.12
CA ASP A 98 -16.98 4.29 -13.15
C ASP A 98 -16.65 3.73 -14.54
N GLY A 99 -15.43 3.25 -14.76
CA GLY A 99 -15.00 2.80 -16.10
C GLY A 99 -13.96 1.68 -16.13
N GLY A 100 -13.44 1.24 -14.98
CA GLY A 100 -12.39 0.21 -14.92
C GLY A 100 -11.05 0.64 -15.53
N ALA A 101 -10.91 1.91 -15.92
CA ALA A 101 -9.68 2.49 -16.42
C ALA A 101 -8.63 2.53 -15.30
N ALA A 102 -7.35 2.49 -15.69
CA ALA A 102 -6.26 2.67 -14.75
C ALA A 102 -6.38 4.03 -14.05
N LEU A 103 -6.11 4.06 -12.74
CA LEU A 103 -6.19 5.28 -11.95
C LEU A 103 -5.21 6.34 -12.51
N PRO A 104 -5.65 7.58 -12.78
CA PRO A 104 -4.81 8.60 -13.43
C PRO A 104 -3.71 9.18 -12.52
N GLY A 105 -3.81 9.00 -11.20
CA GLY A 105 -2.89 9.54 -10.21
C GLY A 105 -2.94 8.76 -8.89
N PRO A 106 -2.16 9.13 -7.87
CA PRO A 106 -2.20 8.47 -6.57
C PRO A 106 -3.57 8.68 -5.91
N PRO A 107 -4.13 7.66 -5.22
CA PRO A 107 -5.42 7.77 -4.59
C PRO A 107 -5.40 8.77 -3.42
N SER A 108 -6.44 9.59 -3.34
CA SER A 108 -6.63 10.51 -2.22
C SER A 108 -6.99 9.78 -0.93
N LYS A 109 -6.68 10.39 0.22
CA LYS A 109 -7.06 9.85 1.53
C LYS A 109 -8.57 9.67 1.67
N ALA A 110 -9.38 10.54 1.07
CA ALA A 110 -10.83 10.45 1.10
C ALA A 110 -11.36 9.22 0.32
N GLN A 111 -10.80 8.92 -0.85
CA GLN A 111 -11.15 7.72 -1.61
C GLN A 111 -10.83 6.44 -0.84
N VAL A 112 -9.66 6.38 -0.20
CA VAL A 112 -9.24 5.22 0.61
C VAL A 112 -10.07 5.09 1.88
N ALA A 113 -10.40 6.21 2.55
CA ALA A 113 -11.21 6.22 3.77
C ALA A 113 -12.59 5.57 3.57
N ALA A 114 -13.19 5.73 2.38
CA ALA A 114 -14.48 5.14 2.05
C ALA A 114 -14.44 3.59 2.00
N LEU A 115 -13.26 3.00 1.78
CA LEU A 115 -13.06 1.55 1.64
C LEU A 115 -12.57 0.89 2.95
N VAL A 116 -11.88 1.65 3.80
CA VAL A 116 -11.29 1.13 5.03
C VAL A 116 -12.34 1.07 6.14
N LYS A 117 -12.50 -0.11 6.74
CA LYS A 117 -13.30 -0.29 7.96
C LYS A 117 -12.49 -1.04 9.02
N HIS A 118 -12.68 -0.64 10.27
CA HIS A 118 -12.11 -1.37 11.41
C HIS A 118 -12.86 -2.68 11.62
N THR A 119 -12.12 -3.77 11.79
CA THR A 119 -12.69 -5.12 11.99
C THR A 119 -12.54 -5.61 13.44
N GLY A 120 -11.95 -4.80 14.32
CA GLY A 120 -11.71 -5.11 15.72
C GLY A 120 -10.31 -5.70 15.99
N GLY A 121 -9.92 -5.77 17.26
CA GLY A 121 -8.64 -6.37 17.67
C GLY A 121 -7.40 -5.68 17.10
N GLY A 122 -7.45 -4.37 16.85
CA GLY A 122 -6.35 -3.63 16.22
C GLY A 122 -6.18 -3.96 14.73
N ARG A 123 -7.23 -4.43 14.06
CA ARG A 123 -7.24 -4.71 12.62
C ARG A 123 -8.18 -3.79 11.87
N ALA A 124 -7.82 -3.53 10.63
CA ALA A 124 -8.61 -2.78 9.68
C ALA A 124 -8.55 -3.51 8.35
N CYS A 125 -9.65 -3.41 7.60
CA CYS A 125 -9.75 -4.01 6.29
C CYS A 125 -10.08 -2.94 5.27
N LEU A 126 -9.34 -2.94 4.16
CA LEU A 126 -9.71 -2.24 2.93
C LEU A 126 -10.63 -3.17 2.12
N HIS A 127 -11.88 -2.76 1.96
CA HIS A 127 -12.90 -3.54 1.26
C HIS A 127 -12.96 -3.17 -0.22
N ASP A 128 -13.50 -4.07 -1.03
CA ASP A 128 -13.94 -3.70 -2.38
C ASP A 128 -15.26 -2.92 -2.35
N LEU A 129 -15.60 -2.33 -3.50
CA LEU A 129 -16.86 -1.62 -3.72
C LEU A 129 -18.03 -2.57 -4.03
N SER A 130 -17.84 -3.90 -3.90
CA SER A 130 -18.92 -4.85 -4.17
C SER A 130 -19.97 -4.81 -3.05
N PRO A 131 -21.22 -5.23 -3.31
CA PRO A 131 -22.26 -5.29 -2.26
C PRO A 131 -21.88 -6.16 -1.06
N GLY A 132 -21.06 -7.19 -1.28
CA GLY A 132 -20.56 -8.06 -0.23
C GLY A 132 -19.40 -7.46 0.59
N GLN A 133 -18.87 -6.30 0.15
CA GLN A 133 -17.74 -5.59 0.75
C GLN A 133 -16.67 -6.57 1.20
N ARG A 134 -16.10 -7.30 0.25
CA ARG A 134 -15.12 -8.33 0.55
C ARG A 134 -13.83 -7.66 0.98
N CYS A 135 -13.19 -8.23 2.00
CA CYS A 135 -11.90 -7.74 2.45
C CYS A 135 -10.80 -8.00 1.41
N LEU A 136 -10.22 -6.94 0.84
CA LEU A 136 -9.11 -7.02 -0.10
C LEU A 136 -7.77 -7.02 0.61
N LEU A 137 -7.57 -6.08 1.53
CA LEU A 137 -6.30 -5.91 2.22
C LEU A 137 -6.55 -5.82 3.71
N THR A 138 -5.79 -6.58 4.48
CA THR A 138 -5.89 -6.55 5.94
C THR A 138 -4.68 -5.86 6.52
N PHE A 139 -4.94 -4.83 7.32
CA PHE A 139 -3.96 -4.11 8.08
C PHE A 139 -4.08 -4.47 9.56
N ALA A 140 -2.95 -4.55 10.24
CA ALA A 140 -2.91 -4.67 11.69
C ALA A 140 -2.07 -3.54 12.27
N HIS A 141 -2.47 -3.09 13.46
CA HIS A 141 -1.73 -2.14 14.24
C HIS A 141 -0.64 -2.87 15.01
N GLU A 142 0.61 -2.66 14.58
CA GLU A 142 1.79 -3.15 15.26
C GLU A 142 2.65 -1.97 15.70
N LYS A 143 3.65 -2.16 16.55
CA LYS A 143 4.62 -1.08 16.81
C LYS A 143 5.64 -1.10 15.66
N PRO A 144 5.88 0.00 14.91
CA PRO A 144 5.55 1.39 15.24
C PRO A 144 4.29 1.99 14.60
N GLY A 145 3.50 1.23 13.83
CA GLY A 145 2.24 1.72 13.23
C GLY A 145 1.49 0.63 12.45
N TRP A 146 0.56 1.04 11.60
CA TRP A 146 -0.24 0.11 10.80
C TRP A 146 0.58 -0.51 9.67
N ARG A 147 0.52 -1.84 9.55
CA ARG A 147 1.19 -2.61 8.49
C ARG A 147 0.21 -3.52 7.77
N LEU A 148 0.46 -3.75 6.48
CA LEU A 148 -0.25 -4.78 5.71
C LEU A 148 0.17 -6.16 6.20
N VAL A 149 -0.80 -6.98 6.62
CA VAL A 149 -0.57 -8.33 7.15
C VAL A 149 -1.29 -9.42 6.36
N GLY A 150 -2.13 -9.04 5.39
CA GLY A 150 -2.86 -9.99 4.55
C GLY A 150 -3.33 -9.38 3.24
N MET A 151 -3.28 -10.17 2.17
CA MET A 151 -3.67 -9.80 0.81
C MET A 151 -4.04 -11.07 0.04
N PRO A 152 -4.89 -11.00 -1.00
CA PRO A 152 -5.23 -12.17 -1.81
C PRO A 152 -4.03 -12.68 -2.60
N ALA A 153 -3.97 -14.00 -2.77
CA ALA A 153 -2.92 -14.66 -3.54
C ALA A 153 -2.96 -14.38 -5.06
N ALA A 154 -4.10 -13.95 -5.60
CA ALA A 154 -4.22 -13.68 -7.04
C ALA A 154 -5.22 -12.56 -7.32
N ASN A 155 -5.09 -11.95 -8.51
CA ASN A 155 -6.04 -10.99 -9.08
C ASN A 155 -6.37 -9.81 -8.16
N LEU A 156 -5.33 -9.20 -7.57
CA LEU A 156 -5.50 -8.07 -6.69
C LEU A 156 -5.80 -6.79 -7.48
N THR A 157 -7.10 -6.57 -7.70
CA THR A 157 -7.62 -5.32 -8.25
C THR A 157 -8.28 -4.52 -7.13
N VAL A 158 -7.82 -3.29 -6.93
CA VAL A 158 -8.43 -2.33 -6.02
C VAL A 158 -9.20 -1.32 -6.86
N VAL A 159 -10.52 -1.36 -6.74
CA VAL A 159 -11.42 -0.42 -7.40
C VAL A 159 -11.63 0.76 -6.45
N LEU A 160 -11.27 1.96 -6.88
CA LEU A 160 -11.40 3.17 -6.09
C LEU A 160 -12.61 3.98 -6.56
N PRO A 161 -13.37 4.58 -5.63
CA PRO A 161 -14.47 5.47 -6.00
C PRO A 161 -13.91 6.71 -6.71
N ALA A 162 -14.75 7.35 -7.52
CA ALA A 162 -14.40 8.63 -8.13
C ALA A 162 -13.91 9.62 -7.06
N GLU A 163 -12.88 10.39 -7.39
CA GLU A 163 -12.39 11.41 -6.47
C GLU A 163 -13.51 12.43 -6.25
N ALA A 164 -13.97 12.55 -5.01
CA ALA A 164 -14.94 13.59 -4.66
C ALA A 164 -14.26 14.93 -4.89
N LYS A 165 -14.67 15.68 -5.92
CA LYS A 165 -14.18 17.04 -6.15
C LYS A 165 -14.43 17.83 -4.86
N ALA A 166 -13.36 18.16 -4.16
CA ALA A 166 -13.45 18.97 -2.95
C ALA A 166 -14.18 20.27 -3.31
N LYS A 167 -15.37 20.48 -2.75
CA LYS A 167 -16.04 21.79 -2.80
C LYS A 167 -15.11 22.78 -2.11
N ARG A 168 -14.44 23.63 -2.90
CA ARG A 168 -13.76 24.82 -2.43
C ARG A 168 -14.77 25.89 -2.04
#